data_AF-A0A1R1C9C0-F1
#
_entry.id   AF-A0A1R1C9C0-F1
#
_cell.length_a   1.000
_cell.length_b   1.000
_cell.length_c   1.000
_cell.angle_alpha   90.00
_cell.angle_beta   90.00
_cell.angle_gamma   90.00
#
_symmetry.space_group_name_H-M   'P 1'
#
loop_
_entity.id
_entity.type
_entity.pdbx_description
1 polymer ?
#
loop_
_entity_poly.entity_id
_entity_poly.type
_entity_poly.pdbx_seq_one_letter_code
_entity_poly.pdbx_strand_id
1 'polypeptide(L)'
;MEKPTGVPLDLLDPILKNVINVSEVSRTEKLSEILDSYANKQNNDIYTIQNTDNKQARGIVVDLDYFLELIYFKRLVEESAAVSVDPAALDSFKKTATAKVDEAADKLEPTHDDLADIMKIAEIEL
;
A
#
# COMPACT_ATOMS: atom_id res chain seq x y z
N MET A 1 23.11 4.07 -25.06
CA MET A 1 21.84 3.87 -24.33
C MET A 1 22.14 4.13 -22.87
N GLU A 2 21.59 5.19 -22.29
CA GLU A 2 21.67 5.40 -20.84
C GLU A 2 20.95 4.25 -20.15
N LYS A 3 21.55 3.69 -19.09
CA LYS A 3 20.90 2.65 -18.29
C LYS A 3 19.62 3.26 -17.70
N PRO A 4 18.49 2.54 -17.71
CA PRO A 4 17.31 2.98 -16.99
C PRO A 4 17.71 3.23 -15.54
N THR A 5 17.39 4.42 -15.04
CA THR A 5 17.66 4.81 -13.65
C THR A 5 16.92 3.83 -12.77
N GLY A 6 17.66 2.90 -12.16
CA GLY A 6 17.07 1.90 -11.27
C GLY A 6 16.40 2.64 -10.12
N VAL A 7 15.14 2.31 -9.83
CA VAL A 7 14.43 2.90 -8.71
C VAL A 7 15.12 2.42 -7.42
N PRO A 8 15.61 3.33 -6.57
CA PRO A 8 16.27 2.97 -5.32
C PRO A 8 15.33 2.12 -4.44
N LEU A 9 15.82 0.99 -3.93
CA LEU A 9 15.02 0.04 -3.14
C LEU A 9 14.55 0.63 -1.81
N ASP A 10 15.26 1.61 -1.28
CA ASP A 10 14.89 2.43 -0.13
C ASP A 10 13.57 3.19 -0.34
N LEU A 11 13.15 3.44 -1.58
CA LEU A 11 11.82 4.00 -1.86
C LEU A 11 10.68 3.00 -1.62
N LEU A 12 10.98 1.71 -1.44
CA LEU A 12 9.98 0.70 -1.09
C LEU A 12 9.79 0.57 0.43
N ASP A 13 10.76 0.99 1.23
CA ASP A 13 10.73 0.83 2.69
C ASP A 13 9.45 1.38 3.34
N PRO A 14 8.90 2.56 2.94
CA PRO A 14 7.65 3.05 3.51
C PRO A 14 6.46 2.12 3.28
N ILE A 15 6.41 1.45 2.12
CA ILE A 15 5.32 0.56 1.71
C ILE A 15 5.41 -0.78 2.46
N LEU A 16 6.64 -1.23 2.74
CA LEU A 16 6.93 -2.51 3.39
C LEU A 16 6.79 -2.43 4.92
N LYS A 17 6.97 -1.25 5.51
CA LYS A 17 6.99 -1.05 6.96
C LYS A 17 5.64 -1.32 7.61
N ASN A 18 4.54 -0.96 6.95
CA ASN A 18 3.20 -0.99 7.53
C ASN A 18 2.22 -1.81 6.67
N VAL A 19 2.52 -3.10 6.44
CA VAL A 19 1.56 -4.01 5.81
C VAL A 19 0.61 -4.55 6.87
N ILE A 20 -0.70 -4.43 6.63
CA ILE A 20 -1.75 -4.85 7.56
C ILE A 20 -2.86 -5.61 6.82
N ASN A 21 -3.47 -6.58 7.48
CA ASN A 21 -4.61 -7.31 6.90
C ASN A 21 -5.93 -6.55 7.08
N VAL A 22 -6.84 -6.72 6.13
CA VAL A 22 -8.19 -6.12 6.20
C VAL A 22 -8.99 -6.60 7.42
N SER A 23 -8.69 -7.80 7.94
CA SER A 23 -9.26 -8.30 9.19
C SER A 23 -8.85 -7.46 10.40
N GLU A 24 -7.58 -7.07 10.47
CA GLU A 24 -7.07 -6.21 11.55
C GLU A 24 -7.73 -4.83 11.49
N VAL A 25 -7.88 -4.28 10.28
CA VAL A 25 -8.56 -3.00 10.04
C VAL A 25 -10.03 -3.02 10.44
N SER A 26 -10.73 -4.13 10.18
CA SER A 26 -12.18 -4.25 10.42
C SER A 26 -12.55 -4.64 11.85
N ARG A 27 -11.65 -5.31 12.59
CA ARG A 27 -11.93 -5.80 13.95
C ARG A 27 -11.32 -4.98 15.07
N THR A 28 -10.47 -4.03 14.74
CA THR A 28 -9.80 -3.18 15.72
C THR A 28 -9.98 -1.71 15.33
N GLU A 29 -9.52 -0.81 16.19
CA GLU A 29 -9.51 0.63 15.90
C GLU A 29 -8.36 1.04 14.98
N LYS A 30 -7.69 0.09 14.29
CA LYS A 30 -6.47 0.34 13.52
C LYS A 30 -6.63 1.42 12.47
N LEU A 31 -7.78 1.48 11.79
CA LEU A 31 -8.01 2.55 10.81
C LEU A 31 -8.04 3.93 11.49
N SER A 32 -8.74 4.03 12.63
CA SER A 32 -8.77 5.27 13.41
C SER A 32 -7.39 5.65 13.91
N GLU A 33 -6.60 4.69 14.43
CA GLU A 33 -5.20 4.93 14.84
C GLU A 33 -4.33 5.47 13.70
N ILE A 34 -4.49 4.90 12.48
CA ILE A 34 -3.76 5.34 11.30
C ILE A 34 -4.17 6.78 10.96
N LEU A 35 -5.46 7.08 10.91
CA LEU A 35 -5.97 8.41 10.59
C LEU A 35 -5.56 9.45 11.64
N ASP A 36 -5.60 9.09 12.93
CA ASP A 36 -5.14 9.94 14.02
C ASP A 36 -3.63 10.19 13.94
N SER A 37 -2.84 9.23 13.42
CA SER A 37 -1.40 9.42 13.20
C SER A 37 -1.07 10.48 12.14
N TYR A 38 -2.03 10.80 11.27
CA TYR A 38 -1.94 11.87 10.27
C TYR A 38 -2.42 13.22 10.81
N ALA A 39 -3.08 13.25 11.96
CA ALA A 39 -3.57 14.49 12.52
C ALA A 39 -2.42 15.39 13.01
N ASN A 40 -2.55 16.70 12.79
CA ASN A 40 -1.70 17.76 13.35
C ASN A 40 -0.23 17.80 12.90
N LYS A 41 0.19 16.94 11.96
CA LYS A 41 1.52 16.97 11.33
C LYS A 41 1.45 16.29 9.97
N GLN A 42 2.24 16.77 9.02
CA GLN A 42 2.44 16.05 7.77
C GLN A 42 3.08 14.69 8.08
N ASN A 43 2.44 13.63 7.63
CA ASN A 43 2.94 12.27 7.80
C ASN A 43 3.15 11.60 6.43
N ASN A 44 4.36 11.09 6.21
CA ASN A 44 4.74 10.42 4.97
C ASN A 44 4.68 8.88 5.09
N ASP A 45 4.19 8.36 6.21
CA ASP A 45 3.97 6.93 6.40
C ASP A 45 2.91 6.42 5.40
N ILE A 46 3.16 5.24 4.83
CA ILE A 46 2.24 4.55 3.94
C ILE A 46 1.83 3.26 4.65
N TYR A 47 0.52 2.99 4.69
CA TYR A 47 -0.02 1.74 5.21
C TYR A 47 -0.59 0.91 4.06
N THR A 48 -0.05 -0.28 3.85
CA THR A 48 -0.55 -1.20 2.83
C THR A 48 -1.61 -2.10 3.44
N ILE A 49 -2.88 -1.92 3.05
CA ILE A 49 -3.98 -2.81 3.47
C ILE A 49 -4.11 -3.91 2.42
N GLN A 50 -4.09 -5.16 2.86
CA GLN A 50 -4.26 -6.32 1.98
C GLN A 50 -5.40 -7.23 2.45
N ASN A 51 -6.02 -7.92 1.50
CA ASN A 51 -6.90 -9.04 1.79
C ASN A 51 -6.05 -10.32 1.95
N THR A 52 -6.23 -11.02 3.08
CA THR A 52 -5.50 -12.26 3.40
C THR A 52 -5.77 -13.38 2.39
N ASP A 53 -7.00 -13.48 1.88
CA ASP A 53 -7.42 -14.54 0.94
C ASP A 53 -7.08 -14.20 -0.51
N ASN A 54 -6.98 -12.91 -0.82
CA ASN A 54 -6.61 -12.42 -2.12
C ASN A 54 -5.51 -11.37 -1.98
N LYS A 55 -4.26 -11.83 -1.95
CA LYS A 55 -3.06 -10.97 -1.84
C LYS A 55 -2.91 -9.94 -2.97
N GLN A 56 -3.63 -10.12 -4.09
CA GLN A 56 -3.67 -9.13 -5.17
C GLN A 56 -4.69 -8.01 -4.91
N ALA A 57 -5.64 -8.21 -4.01
CA ALA A 57 -6.55 -7.18 -3.52
C ALA A 57 -5.88 -6.41 -2.36
N ARG A 58 -5.17 -5.33 -2.74
CA ARG A 58 -4.46 -4.44 -1.82
C ARG A 58 -4.69 -2.98 -2.17
N GLY A 59 -4.65 -2.13 -1.15
CA GLY A 59 -4.76 -0.67 -1.25
C GLY A 59 -3.81 0.03 -0.29
N ILE A 60 -3.72 1.35 -0.40
CA ILE A 60 -2.86 2.16 0.47
C ILE A 60 -3.66 3.20 1.27
N VAL A 61 -3.33 3.19 2.56
CA VAL A 61 -3.41 4.20 3.63
C VAL A 61 -2.43 5.35 3.50
N VAL A 62 -2.78 6.56 3.08
CA VAL A 62 -1.84 7.70 3.11
C VAL A 62 -2.51 8.97 3.63
N ASP A 63 -1.71 9.86 4.22
CA ASP A 63 -2.11 11.23 4.56
C ASP A 63 -2.59 11.98 3.30
N LEU A 64 -3.69 12.71 3.42
CA LEU A 64 -4.28 13.48 2.33
C LEU A 64 -3.34 14.58 1.84
N ASP A 65 -2.70 15.32 2.73
CA ASP A 65 -1.80 16.42 2.34
C ASP A 65 -0.57 15.88 1.62
N TYR A 66 0.00 14.78 2.13
CA TYR A 66 1.09 14.07 1.45
C TYR A 66 0.67 13.55 0.06
N PHE A 67 -0.54 12.99 -0.07
CA PHE A 67 -1.04 12.54 -1.36
C PHE A 67 -1.25 13.67 -2.36
N LEU A 68 -1.73 14.83 -1.92
CA LEU A 68 -1.87 16.03 -2.76
C LEU A 68 -0.52 16.55 -3.24
N GLU A 69 0.52 16.53 -2.40
CA GLU A 69 1.89 16.85 -2.81
C GLU A 69 2.41 15.88 -3.88
N LEU A 70 2.19 14.57 -3.73
CA LEU A 70 2.57 13.58 -4.74
C LEU A 70 1.86 13.81 -6.08
N ILE A 71 0.58 14.18 -6.07
CA ILE A 71 -0.16 14.56 -7.29
C ILE A 71 0.47 15.79 -7.94
N TYR A 72 0.81 16.80 -7.14
CA TYR A 72 1.44 18.02 -7.65
C TYR A 72 2.81 17.72 -8.28
N PHE A 73 3.64 16.92 -7.62
CA PHE A 73 4.94 16.50 -8.19
C PHE A 73 4.78 15.69 -9.47
N LYS A 74 3.83 14.74 -9.51
CA LYS A 74 3.52 13.98 -10.73
C LYS A 74 3.19 14.92 -11.88
N ARG A 75 2.38 15.96 -11.64
CA ARG A 75 2.02 16.94 -12.66
C ARG A 75 3.23 17.72 -13.18
N LEU A 76 4.10 18.20 -12.28
CA LEU A 76 5.32 18.92 -12.67
C LEU A 76 6.27 18.04 -13.50
N VAL A 77 6.38 16.76 -13.15
CA VAL A 77 7.20 15.79 -13.89
C VAL A 77 6.61 15.51 -15.27
N GLU A 78 5.30 15.34 -15.38
CA GLU A 78 4.62 15.10 -16.67
C GLU A 78 4.67 16.31 -17.62
N GLU A 79 4.68 17.53 -17.09
CA GLU A 79 4.84 18.75 -17.89
C GLU A 79 6.31 19.02 -18.29
N SER A 80 7.27 18.30 -17.68
CA SER A 80 8.68 18.43 -17.99
C SER A 80 9.04 17.66 -19.26
N ALA A 81 9.54 18.38 -20.28
CA ALA A 81 10.07 17.76 -21.49
C ALA A 81 11.32 16.88 -21.27
N ALA A 82 11.90 16.91 -20.07
CA ALA A 82 13.13 16.20 -19.72
C ALA A 82 12.89 14.82 -19.08
N VAL A 83 11.64 14.42 -18.80
CA VAL A 83 11.36 13.16 -18.11
C VAL A 83 10.64 12.19 -19.06
N SER A 84 11.36 11.14 -19.46
CA SER A 84 10.78 9.98 -20.13
C SER A 84 10.80 8.79 -19.21
N VAL A 85 9.64 8.17 -18.97
CA VAL A 85 9.55 6.91 -18.24
C VAL A 85 9.63 5.75 -19.24
N ASP A 86 10.66 4.91 -19.12
CA ASP A 86 10.75 3.66 -19.87
C ASP A 86 9.70 2.65 -19.34
N PRO A 87 8.74 2.21 -20.18
CA PRO A 87 7.72 1.25 -19.77
C PRO A 87 8.29 -0.06 -19.21
N ALA A 88 9.40 -0.55 -19.78
CA ALA A 88 10.01 -1.80 -19.33
C ALA A 88 10.66 -1.65 -17.95
N ALA A 89 11.30 -0.51 -17.68
CA ALA A 89 11.84 -0.18 -16.37
C ALA A 89 10.73 -0.04 -15.33
N LEU A 90 9.62 0.62 -15.68
CA LEU A 90 8.44 0.76 -14.81
C LEU A 90 7.82 -0.59 -14.47
N ASP A 91 7.65 -1.48 -15.44
CA ASP A 91 7.09 -2.82 -15.19
C ASP A 91 8.03 -3.69 -14.34
N SER A 92 9.33 -3.62 -14.58
CA SER A 92 10.33 -4.29 -13.74
C SER A 92 10.24 -3.79 -12.30
N PHE A 93 10.11 -2.48 -12.10
CA PHE A 93 9.96 -1.89 -10.78
C PHE A 93 8.68 -2.38 -10.09
N LYS A 94 7.53 -2.32 -10.77
CA LYS A 94 6.24 -2.79 -10.22
C LYS A 94 6.31 -4.25 -9.78
N LYS A 95 6.96 -5.11 -10.58
CA LYS A 95 7.14 -6.52 -10.26
C LYS A 95 7.99 -6.71 -9.00
N THR A 96 9.11 -6.00 -8.89
CA THR A 96 9.98 -6.05 -7.70
C THR A 96 9.28 -5.53 -6.46
N ALA A 97 8.60 -4.38 -6.56
CA ALA A 97 7.83 -3.79 -5.47
C ALA A 97 6.75 -4.76 -4.97
N THR A 98 5.99 -5.34 -5.90
CA THR A 98 4.95 -6.33 -5.60
C THR A 98 5.50 -7.54 -4.86
N ALA A 99 6.58 -8.14 -5.36
CA ALA A 99 7.20 -9.30 -4.73
C ALA A 99 7.71 -8.99 -3.31
N LYS A 100 8.21 -7.77 -3.08
CA LYS A 100 8.66 -7.32 -1.75
C LYS A 100 7.50 -7.14 -0.78
N VAL A 101 6.39 -6.58 -1.23
CA VAL A 101 5.16 -6.47 -0.42
C VAL A 101 4.62 -7.86 -0.10
N ASP A 102 4.62 -8.79 -1.07
CA ASP A 102 4.20 -10.18 -0.84
C ASP A 102 5.10 -10.86 0.22
N GLU A 103 6.42 -10.64 0.17
CA GLU A 103 7.36 -11.15 1.18
C GLU A 103 7.09 -10.57 2.59
N ALA A 104 6.73 -9.29 2.68
CA ALA A 104 6.37 -8.65 3.95
C ALA A 104 5.02 -9.18 4.48
N ALA A 105 4.06 -9.39 3.59
CA ALA A 105 2.76 -9.96 3.88
C ALA A 105 2.84 -11.39 4.43
N ASP A 106 3.72 -12.23 3.86
CA ASP A 106 3.91 -13.62 4.30
C ASP A 106 4.49 -13.74 5.72
N LYS A 107 5.11 -12.66 6.23
CA LYS A 107 5.61 -12.59 7.61
C LYS A 107 4.53 -12.22 8.61
N LEU A 108 3.36 -11.78 8.16
CA LEU A 108 2.21 -11.56 9.03
C LEU A 108 1.63 -12.94 9.38
N GLU A 109 1.58 -13.28 10.66
CA GLU A 109 1.00 -14.55 11.09
C GLU A 109 -0.47 -14.64 10.62
N PRO A 110 -0.88 -15.74 9.97
CA PRO A 110 -2.27 -15.92 9.61
C PRO A 110 -3.05 -16.17 10.89
N THR A 111 -3.79 -15.17 11.39
CA THR A 111 -4.84 -15.42 12.37
C THR A 111 -5.90 -16.27 11.67
N HIS A 112 -5.79 -17.59 11.85
CA HIS A 112 -6.82 -18.55 11.49
C HIS A 112 -8.08 -18.20 12.30
N ASP A 113 -9.12 -17.63 11.69
CA ASP A 113 -10.50 -18.17 11.87
C ASP A 113 -11.66 -17.51 11.11
N ASP A 114 -11.60 -16.31 10.53
CA ASP A 114 -12.88 -15.54 10.56
C ASP A 114 -13.69 -15.39 9.27
N LEU A 115 -13.36 -16.06 8.17
CA LEU A 115 -14.23 -15.98 6.98
C LEU A 115 -15.47 -16.85 7.14
N ALA A 116 -15.36 -17.98 7.83
CA ALA A 116 -16.47 -18.85 8.11
C ALA A 116 -17.52 -18.18 9.03
N ASP A 117 -17.07 -17.30 9.94
CA ASP A 117 -17.96 -16.60 10.86
C ASP A 117 -18.65 -15.37 10.24
N ILE A 118 -18.00 -14.69 9.27
CA ILE A 118 -18.61 -13.57 8.55
C ILE A 118 -19.77 -14.03 7.66
N MET A 119 -19.66 -15.19 7.01
CA MET A 119 -20.79 -15.75 6.24
C MET A 119 -21.96 -16.18 7.14
N LYS A 120 -21.66 -16.64 8.36
CA LYS A 120 -22.67 -17.05 9.33
C LYS A 120 -23.48 -15.87 9.88
N ILE A 121 -22.87 -14.69 10.02
CA ILE A 121 -23.56 -13.47 10.46
C ILE A 121 -24.47 -12.92 9.35
N ALA A 122 -24.07 -13.04 8.07
CA ALA A 122 -24.89 -12.59 6.94
C ALA A 122 -26.10 -13.50 6.64
N GLU A 123 -26.06 -14.78 7.01
CA GLU A 123 -27.17 -15.73 6.79
C GLU A 123 -28.21 -15.75 7.92
N ILE A 124 -28.00 -15.03 9.03
CA ILE A 124 -28.95 -15.00 10.17
C ILE A 124 -30.01 -13.88 10.05
N GLU A 125 -29.91 -12.97 9.08
CA GLU A 125 -30.88 -11.88 8.86
C GLU A 125 -31.79 -12.03 7.61
N LEU A 126 -32.25 -13.25 7.30
CA LEU A 126 -33.37 -13.47 6.35
C LEU A 126 -34.47 -14.35 6.92
#